data_AF-A0A1E5G0P9-F1
#
_entry.id   AF-A0A1E5G0P9-F1
#
_cell.length_a   1.000
_cell.length_b   1.000
_cell.length_c   1.000
_cell.angle_alpha   90.00
_cell.angle_beta   90.00
_cell.angle_gamma   90.00
#
_symmetry.space_group_name_H-M   'P 1'
#
loop_
_entity.id
_entity.type
_entity.pdbx_description
1 polymer ?
#
loop_
_entity_poly.entity_id
_entity_poly.type
_entity_poly.pdbx_seq_one_letter_code
_entity_poly.pdbx_strand_id
1 'polypeptide(L)'
;MEPLDLIINEFLKRFYIIYIIFGLSILLMVVTFIMVRLKQTNTKIIETSTSYNEKTCPQCGGKLIQKNGKYGAFMGCSSYPRCKHTASID
;
A
#
# COMPACT_ATOMS: atom_id res chain seq x y z
N MET A 1 -8.81 55.79 -22.69
CA MET A 1 -8.81 54.61 -21.81
C MET A 1 -9.56 55.02 -20.57
N GLU A 2 -10.75 54.46 -20.35
CA GLU A 2 -11.68 54.92 -19.31
C GLU A 2 -11.24 54.40 -17.92
N PRO A 3 -11.22 55.23 -16.86
CA PRO A 3 -10.74 54.81 -15.55
C PRO A 3 -11.57 53.67 -14.94
N LEU A 4 -12.78 53.43 -15.43
CA LEU A 4 -13.69 52.39 -14.98
C LEU A 4 -13.26 50.97 -15.42
N ASP A 5 -12.68 50.83 -16.62
CA ASP A 5 -12.22 49.53 -17.15
C ASP A 5 -11.03 48.97 -16.36
N LEU A 6 -10.16 49.85 -15.86
CA LEU A 6 -9.00 49.44 -15.06
C LEU A 6 -9.43 48.89 -13.70
N ILE A 7 -10.47 49.50 -13.11
CA ILE A 7 -11.06 49.08 -11.84
C ILE A 7 -11.76 47.72 -12.01
N ILE A 8 -12.57 47.57 -13.06
CA ILE A 8 -13.30 46.33 -13.36
C ILE A 8 -12.32 45.17 -13.62
N ASN A 9 -11.25 45.40 -14.40
CA ASN A 9 -10.24 44.38 -14.66
C ASN A 9 -9.48 43.95 -13.40
N GLU A 10 -9.17 44.88 -12.49
CA GLU A 10 -8.55 44.54 -11.20
C GLU A 10 -9.48 43.73 -10.29
N PHE A 11 -10.78 44.04 -10.29
CA PHE A 11 -11.77 43.21 -9.59
C PHE A 11 -11.90 41.82 -10.21
N LEU A 12 -12.08 41.71 -11.52
CA LEU A 12 -12.17 40.42 -12.20
C LEU A 12 -10.91 39.57 -12.00
N LYS A 13 -9.73 40.19 -12.01
CA LYS A 13 -8.47 39.50 -11.75
C LYS A 13 -8.43 38.92 -10.33
N ARG A 14 -8.93 39.65 -9.32
CA ARG A 14 -9.05 39.14 -7.95
C ARG A 14 -10.03 37.97 -7.85
N PHE A 15 -11.20 38.08 -8.48
CA PHE A 15 -12.17 36.99 -8.53
C PHE A 15 -11.60 35.75 -9.23
N TYR A 16 -10.90 35.95 -10.34
CA TYR A 16 -10.26 34.88 -11.10
C TYR A 16 -9.14 34.19 -10.31
N ILE A 17 -8.33 34.96 -9.57
CA ILE A 17 -7.31 34.42 -8.67
C ILE A 17 -7.95 33.57 -7.56
N ILE A 18 -9.03 34.06 -6.93
CA ILE A 18 -9.75 33.32 -5.89
C ILE A 18 -10.33 32.02 -6.46
N TYR A 19 -10.91 32.08 -7.65
CA TYR A 19 -11.44 30.91 -8.36
C TYR A 19 -10.34 29.87 -8.64
N ILE A 20 -9.17 30.29 -9.13
CA ILE A 20 -8.02 29.40 -9.36
C ILE A 20 -7.54 28.75 -8.06
N ILE A 21 -7.39 29.52 -6.99
CA ILE A 21 -6.91 29.00 -5.69
C ILE A 21 -7.90 27.96 -5.15
N PHE A 22 -9.20 28.26 -5.21
CA PHE A 22 -10.24 27.35 -4.76
C PHE A 22 -10.27 26.07 -5.61
N GLY A 23 -10.17 26.20 -6.94
CA GLY A 23 -10.08 25.07 -7.86
C GLY A 23 -8.85 24.20 -7.63
N LEU A 24 -7.68 24.80 -7.40
CA LEU A 24 -6.43 24.07 -7.11
C LEU A 24 -6.52 23.35 -5.76
N SER A 25 -7.12 23.98 -4.74
CA SER A 25 -7.36 23.36 -3.44
C SER A 25 -8.29 22.15 -3.57
N ILE A 26 -9.40 22.28 -4.31
CA ILE A 26 -10.32 21.17 -4.56
C ILE A 26 -9.61 20.05 -5.34
N LEU A 27 -8.83 20.40 -6.36
CA LEU A 27 -8.07 19.42 -7.15
C LEU A 27 -7.09 18.63 -6.26
N LEU A 28 -6.36 19.30 -5.39
CA LEU A 28 -5.45 18.66 -4.44
C LEU A 28 -6.20 17.75 -3.46
N MET A 29 -7.34 18.19 -2.92
CA MET A 29 -8.18 17.35 -2.04
C MET A 29 -8.71 16.11 -2.78
N VAL A 30 -9.16 16.25 -4.03
CA VAL A 30 -9.64 15.13 -4.85
C VAL A 30 -8.49 14.17 -5.17
N VAL A 31 -7.33 14.68 -5.58
CA VAL A 31 -6.15 13.85 -5.91
C VAL A 31 -5.65 13.09 -4.69
N THR A 32 -5.53 13.76 -3.54
CA THR A 32 -5.12 13.10 -2.29
C THR A 32 -6.13 12.04 -1.86
N PHE A 33 -7.42 12.32 -1.95
CA PHE A 33 -8.47 11.34 -1.67
C PHE A 33 -8.40 10.13 -2.60
N ILE A 34 -8.22 10.34 -3.91
CA ILE A 34 -8.07 9.26 -4.90
C ILE A 34 -6.81 8.42 -4.59
N MET A 35 -5.67 9.05 -4.32
CA MET A 35 -4.42 8.37 -3.98
C MET A 35 -4.53 7.52 -2.70
N VAL A 36 -5.19 8.04 -1.66
CA VAL A 36 -5.44 7.31 -0.41
C VAL A 36 -6.26 6.04 -0.66
N ARG A 37 -7.19 6.06 -1.60
CA ARG A 37 -8.01 4.89 -1.97
C ARG A 37 -7.27 3.90 -2.89
N LEU A 38 -6.41 4.37 -3.79
CA LEU A 38 -5.61 3.49 -4.67
C LEU A 38 -4.54 2.67 -3.92
N LYS A 39 -4.03 3.14 -2.78
CA LYS A 39 -3.02 2.40 -1.99
C LYS A 39 -3.53 1.09 -1.35
N GLN A 40 -4.85 0.91 -1.21
CA GLN A 40 -5.42 -0.17 -0.40
C GLN A 40 -5.45 -1.55 -1.08
N THR A 41 -5.31 -1.63 -2.41
CA THR A 41 -5.44 -2.91 -3.15
C THR A 41 -4.12 -3.68 -3.26
N ASN A 42 -2.97 -3.04 -3.05
CA ASN A 42 -1.66 -3.63 -3.34
C ASN A 42 -0.91 -4.18 -2.10
N THR A 43 -1.30 -3.78 -0.89
CA THR A 43 -0.61 -4.24 0.34
C THR A 43 -1.26 -5.47 1.00
N LYS A 44 -2.47 -5.86 0.59
CA LYS A 44 -3.17 -7.00 1.22
C LYS A 44 -2.71 -8.38 0.75
N ILE A 45 -1.86 -8.46 -0.28
CA ILE A 45 -1.35 -9.72 -0.84
C ILE A 45 -0.01 -10.12 -0.17
N ILE A 46 0.57 -9.25 0.66
CA ILE A 46 1.88 -9.44 1.30
C ILE A 46 1.74 -9.40 2.84
N GLU A 47 0.65 -9.88 3.42
CA GLU A 47 0.48 -9.97 4.89
C GLU A 47 -0.21 -11.28 5.32
N THR A 48 0.09 -12.39 4.63
CA THR A 48 -0.43 -13.72 5.00
C THR A 48 0.68 -14.77 5.18
N SER A 49 1.88 -14.38 5.63
CA SER A 49 2.98 -15.34 5.83
C SER A 49 3.95 -15.07 6.98
N THR A 50 3.71 -14.12 7.88
CA THR A 50 4.68 -13.79 8.96
C THR A 50 4.04 -13.70 10.35
N SER A 51 3.15 -14.64 10.67
CA SER A 51 2.75 -14.92 12.07
C SER A 51 2.99 -16.38 12.45
N TYR A 52 4.03 -16.97 11.88
CA TYR A 52 4.73 -18.07 12.50
C TYR A 52 6.18 -17.72 12.30
N ASN A 53 6.90 -17.52 13.40
CA ASN A 53 8.34 -17.22 13.47
C ASN A 53 9.03 -17.73 12.20
N GLU A 54 9.75 -16.86 11.47
CA GLU A 54 10.59 -17.22 10.33
C GLU A 54 11.69 -18.19 10.80
N LYS A 55 11.27 -19.41 11.16
CA LYS A 55 12.10 -20.41 11.80
C LYS A 55 13.02 -20.90 10.69
N THR A 56 14.29 -20.66 10.90
CA THR A 56 15.32 -21.24 10.07
C THR A 56 15.41 -22.72 10.42
N CYS A 57 15.48 -23.58 9.41
CA CYS A 57 15.59 -25.01 9.61
C CYS A 57 16.92 -25.34 10.30
N PRO A 58 16.91 -26.01 11.47
CA PRO A 58 18.13 -26.33 12.21
C PRO A 58 19.02 -27.36 11.50
N GLN A 59 18.49 -28.09 10.50
CA GLN A 59 19.26 -29.11 9.78
C GLN A 59 20.00 -28.58 8.55
N CYS A 60 19.50 -27.53 7.90
CA CYS A 60 20.08 -27.06 6.64
C CYS A 60 20.17 -25.53 6.50
N GLY A 61 19.68 -24.77 7.48
CA GLY A 61 19.62 -23.30 7.39
C GLY A 61 18.58 -22.76 6.41
N GLY A 62 17.79 -23.63 5.75
CA GLY A 62 16.73 -23.21 4.83
C GLY A 62 15.50 -22.68 5.56
N LYS A 63 14.61 -21.96 4.86
CA LYS A 63 13.37 -21.44 5.46
C LYS A 63 12.39 -22.58 5.77
N LEU A 64 11.80 -22.60 6.96
CA LEU A 64 10.60 -23.39 7.25
C LEU A 64 9.38 -22.66 6.70
N ILE A 65 8.54 -23.40 5.96
CA ILE A 65 7.31 -22.90 5.37
C ILE A 65 6.14 -23.75 5.83
N GLN A 66 4.99 -23.13 6.07
CA GLN A 66 3.76 -23.86 6.35
C GLN A 66 3.31 -24.61 5.10
N LYS A 67 3.12 -25.93 5.23
CA LYS A 67 2.59 -26.81 4.20
C LYS A 67 1.34 -27.48 4.74
N ASN A 68 0.38 -27.74 3.86
CA ASN A 68 -0.84 -28.46 4.22
C ASN A 68 -0.66 -29.94 3.83
N GLY A 69 -0.82 -30.83 4.81
CA GLY A 69 -0.77 -32.28 4.62
C GLY A 69 -2.13 -32.93 4.89
N LYS A 70 -2.18 -34.25 4.71
CA LYS A 70 -3.40 -35.06 4.95
C LYS A 70 -3.96 -34.93 6.37
N TYR A 71 -3.10 -34.67 7.35
CA TYR A 71 -3.44 -34.62 8.77
C TYR A 71 -3.54 -33.17 9.31
N GLY A 72 -3.42 -32.16 8.45
CA GLY A 72 -3.44 -30.75 8.85
C GLY A 72 -2.22 -29.98 8.35
N ALA A 73 -2.15 -28.71 8.74
CA ALA A 73 -1.02 -27.85 8.44
C ALA A 73 0.20 -28.21 9.30
N PHE A 74 1.39 -28.19 8.71
CA PHE A 74 2.66 -28.45 9.38
C PHE A 74 3.75 -27.52 8.85
N MET A 75 4.79 -27.26 9.63
CA MET A 75 5.97 -26.55 9.17
C MET A 75 6.92 -27.52 8.48
N GLY A 76 7.24 -27.30 7.21
CA GLY A 76 8.17 -28.12 6.44
C GLY A 76 9.31 -27.31 5.85
N CYS A 77 10.51 -27.90 5.75
CA CYS A 77 11.62 -27.22 5.09
C CYS A 77 11.32 -26.93 3.61
N SER A 78 11.71 -25.73 3.16
CA SER A 78 11.67 -25.33 1.75
C SER A 78 12.62 -26.14 0.86
N SER A 79 13.67 -26.73 1.43
CA SER A 79 14.70 -27.49 0.69
C SER A 79 14.38 -28.98 0.48
N TYR A 80 13.14 -29.42 0.66
CA TYR A 80 12.73 -30.79 0.33
C TYR A 80 12.94 -31.07 -1.17
N PRO A 81 13.46 -32.26 -1.60
CA PRO A 81 13.73 -33.48 -0.84
C PRO A 81 15.09 -33.53 -0.14
N ARG A 82 15.95 -32.53 -0.32
CA ARG A 82 17.31 -32.48 0.27
C ARG A 82 17.28 -32.35 1.78
N CYS A 83 16.29 -31.65 2.33
CA CYS A 83 16.04 -31.59 3.77
C CYS A 83 14.60 -32.03 4.06
N LYS A 84 14.44 -33.06 4.90
CA LYS A 84 13.14 -33.63 5.31
C LYS A 84 12.66 -33.14 6.67
N HIS A 85 13.27 -32.09 7.21
CA HIS A 85 12.87 -31.52 8.49
C HIS A 85 11.42 -31.02 8.47
N THR A 86 10.65 -31.41 9.49
CA THR A 86 9.28 -30.95 9.74
C THR A 86 9.14 -30.57 11.20
N ALA A 87 8.35 -29.54 11.48
CA ALA A 87 8.01 -29.08 12.81
C ALA A 87 6.49 -28.94 12.94
N SER A 88 5.99 -29.08 14.17
CA SER A 88 4.58 -28.82 14.46
C SER A 88 4.29 -27.33 14.40
N ILE A 89 3.06 -27.01 13.98
CA ILE A 89 2.45 -25.71 14.22
C ILE A 89 1.72 -25.86 15.57
N ASP A 90 2.41 -25.47 16.63
CA ASP A 90 1.83 -25.14 17.94
C ASP A 90 0.96 -23.88 17.84
#